data_AF-A0A1V5BLH9-F1
#
_entry.id   AF-A0A1V5BLH9-F1
#
_cell.length_a   1.000
_cell.length_b   1.000
_cell.length_c   1.000
_cell.angle_alpha   90.00
_cell.angle_beta   90.00
_cell.angle_gamma   90.00
#
_symmetry.space_group_name_H-M   'P 1'
#
loop_
_entity.id
_entity.type
_entity.pdbx_description
1 polymer ?
#
loop_
_entity_poly.entity_id
_entity_poly.type
_entity_poly.pdbx_seq_one_letter_code
_entity_poly.pdbx_strand_id
1 'polypeptide(L)'
;MESKGVPLSEGENQLAFDRSLCEESRLPAVEFDGVHDAFLSRVDLLGRPFIEYIEKYEPQPDFPFLWLRERLLPIWGEKRAWLNDEDSKGHVMASGFVF
;
A
#
# COMPACT_ATOMS: atom_id res chain seq x y z
N MET A 1 15.85 -12.43 15.07
CA MET A 1 16.44 -11.08 14.94
C MET A 1 15.27 -10.16 14.63
N GLU A 2 14.67 -9.59 15.68
CA GLU A 2 13.45 -8.78 15.60
C GLU A 2 13.75 -7.46 14.88
N SER A 3 13.07 -7.21 13.76
CA SER A 3 13.08 -5.91 13.11
C SER A 3 12.24 -4.95 13.94
N LYS A 4 12.88 -4.11 14.75
CA LYS A 4 12.22 -3.03 15.47
C LYS A 4 11.54 -2.10 14.47
N GLY A 5 10.22 -1.98 14.56
CA GLY A 5 9.45 -0.96 13.86
C GLY A 5 9.95 0.42 14.29
N VAL A 6 10.38 1.22 13.33
CA VAL A 6 10.74 2.62 13.53
C VAL A 6 9.43 3.40 13.72
N PRO A 7 9.28 4.19 14.79
CA PRO A 7 8.07 4.96 15.00
C PRO A 7 7.99 6.07 13.93
N LEU A 8 6.87 6.12 13.21
CA LEU A 8 6.57 7.24 12.30
C LEU A 8 6.32 8.48 13.15
N SER A 9 7.34 9.32 13.30
CA SER A 9 7.23 10.64 13.93
C SER A 9 6.55 11.63 12.99
N GLU A 10 5.70 12.45 13.61
CA GLU A 10 4.88 13.53 13.07
C GLU A 10 5.51 14.30 11.90
N GLY A 11 4.72 14.39 10.82
CA GLY A 11 5.08 15.00 9.55
C GLY A 11 4.83 13.99 8.44
N GLU A 12 3.64 14.04 7.83
CA GLU A 12 3.27 13.20 6.68
C GLU A 12 4.10 13.58 5.44
N ASN A 13 5.41 13.35 5.48
CA ASN A 13 6.25 13.43 4.29
C ASN A 13 6.05 12.15 3.50
N GLN A 14 5.39 12.29 2.36
CA GLN A 14 5.26 11.22 1.39
C GLN A 14 6.68 10.81 0.92
N LEU A 15 6.99 9.53 1.06
CA LEU A 15 8.29 8.91 0.75
C LEU A 15 8.93 9.41 -0.55
N ALA A 16 8.14 9.70 -1.58
CA ALA A 16 8.61 10.14 -2.89
C ALA A 16 9.19 11.57 -2.95
N PHE A 17 8.92 12.41 -1.94
CA PHE A 17 9.30 13.83 -1.90
C PHE A 17 10.39 14.14 -0.86
N ASP A 18 10.85 13.14 -0.12
CA ASP A 18 12.01 13.24 0.76
C ASP A 18 13.21 12.55 0.10
N ARG A 19 14.16 13.36 -0.36
CA ARG A 19 15.33 12.87 -1.08
C ARG A 19 16.17 11.92 -0.25
N SER A 20 16.44 12.26 1.02
CA SER A 20 17.27 11.45 1.90
C SER A 20 16.62 10.09 2.13
N LEU A 21 15.30 10.08 2.34
CA LEU A 21 14.55 8.84 2.55
C LEU A 21 14.47 7.97 1.28
N CYS A 22 14.35 8.59 0.10
CA CYS A 22 14.44 7.88 -1.19
C CYS A 22 15.81 7.24 -1.39
N GLU A 23 16.90 7.96 -1.10
CA GLU A 23 18.27 7.46 -1.23
C GLU A 23 18.51 6.26 -0.29
N GLU A 24 18.10 6.37 0.98
CA GLU A 24 18.19 5.27 1.96
C GLU A 24 17.38 4.04 1.53
N SER A 25 16.20 4.28 0.95
CA SER A 25 15.28 3.21 0.51
C SER A 25 15.61 2.66 -0.88
N ARG A 26 16.62 3.20 -1.57
CA ARG A 26 16.96 2.91 -2.98
C ARG A 26 15.76 3.09 -3.92
N LEU A 27 15.01 4.16 -3.71
CA LEU A 27 13.88 4.61 -4.53
C LEU A 27 14.28 5.84 -5.35
N PRO A 28 13.73 6.02 -6.57
CA PRO A 28 13.90 7.24 -7.33
C PRO A 28 13.20 8.41 -6.64
N ALA A 29 13.94 9.48 -6.37
CA ALA A 29 13.38 10.73 -5.88
C ALA A 29 12.64 11.47 -6.99
N VAL A 30 11.54 12.12 -6.63
CA VAL A 30 10.83 13.04 -7.55
C VAL A 30 11.61 14.35 -7.62
N GLU A 31 11.96 14.75 -8.84
CA GLU A 31 12.60 16.04 -9.10
C GLU A 31 11.54 17.05 -9.58
N PHE A 32 11.59 18.27 -9.05
CA PHE A 32 10.72 19.38 -9.44
C PHE A 32 11.56 20.64 -9.65
N ASP A 33 11.58 21.15 -10.88
CA ASP A 33 12.39 22.31 -11.28
C ASP A 33 11.62 23.65 -11.24
N GLY A 34 10.34 23.62 -10.85
CA GLY A 34 9.49 24.81 -10.81
C GLY A 34 8.95 25.26 -12.17
N VAL A 35 9.31 24.57 -13.27
CA VAL A 35 8.90 24.91 -14.64
C VAL A 35 8.06 23.79 -15.25
N HIS A 36 8.43 22.53 -15.00
CA HIS A 36 7.76 21.34 -15.50
C HIS A 36 7.04 20.58 -14.38
N ASP A 37 5.98 19.85 -14.75
CA ASP A 37 5.30 18.95 -13.83
C ASP A 37 6.24 17.85 -13.34
N ALA A 38 6.19 17.57 -12.04
CA ALA A 38 6.93 16.48 -11.45
C ALA A 38 6.17 15.16 -11.64
N PHE A 39 6.84 14.12 -12.14
CA PHE A 39 6.25 12.81 -12.35
C PHE A 39 6.86 11.77 -11.41
N LEU A 40 6.01 10.96 -10.77
CA LEU A 40 6.45 9.78 -10.05
C LEU A 40 7.04 8.76 -11.03
N SER A 41 8.19 8.19 -10.67
CA SER A 41 8.77 7.10 -11.46
C SER A 41 7.85 5.87 -11.42
N ARG A 42 7.65 5.24 -12.58
CA ARG A 42 6.91 3.97 -12.69
C ARG A 42 7.74 2.75 -12.30
N VAL A 43 9.05 2.91 -12.24
CA VAL A 43 10.01 1.83 -11.99
C VAL A 43 11.00 2.23 -10.89
N ASP A 44 11.56 1.25 -10.20
CA ASP A 44 12.65 1.45 -9.26
C ASP A 44 13.99 1.73 -9.97
N LEU A 45 15.05 1.93 -9.19
CA LEU A 45 16.40 2.19 -9.70
C LEU A 45 17.00 1.02 -10.53
N LEU A 46 16.39 -0.17 -10.48
CA LEU A 46 16.77 -1.35 -11.27
C LEU A 46 15.85 -1.56 -12.48
N GLY A 47 14.93 -0.65 -12.75
CA GLY A 47 13.97 -0.75 -13.84
C GLY A 47 12.82 -1.72 -13.57
N ARG A 48 12.63 -2.18 -12.33
CA ARG A 48 11.51 -3.04 -11.95
C ARG A 48 10.28 -2.16 -11.71
N PRO A 49 9.10 -2.49 -12.27
CA PRO A 49 7.90 -1.70 -12.06
C PRO A 49 7.51 -1.68 -10.58
N PHE A 50 7.08 -0.51 -10.10
CA PHE A 50 6.38 -0.44 -8.82
C PHE A 50 5.01 -1.12 -8.93
N ILE A 51 4.41 -1.44 -7.77
CA ILE A 51 3.05 -1.99 -7.74
C ILE A 51 2.12 -0.92 -8.30
N GLU A 52 1.75 -1.06 -9.57
CA GLU A 52 0.67 -0.28 -10.17
C GLU A 52 -0.66 -0.99 -9.84
N TYR A 53 -1.64 -0.22 -9.40
CA TYR A 53 -3.01 -0.73 -9.30
C TYR A 53 -3.45 -1.15 -10.71
N ILE A 54 -3.76 -2.44 -10.86
CA ILE A 54 -4.15 -3.04 -12.15
C ILE A 54 -5.42 -2.39 -12.70
N GLU A 55 -6.30 -1.91 -11.81
CA GLU A 55 -7.55 -1.25 -12.16
C GLU A 55 -7.71 0.04 -11.34
N LYS A 56 -8.10 1.11 -12.01
CA LYS A 56 -8.51 2.38 -11.39
C LYS A 56 -10.00 2.54 -11.59
N TYR A 57 -10.73 2.82 -10.52
CA TYR A 57 -12.18 3.03 -10.57
C TYR A 57 -12.47 4.53 -10.42
N GLU A 58 -13.40 5.02 -11.23
CA GLU A 58 -13.91 6.40 -11.10
C GLU A 58 -14.60 6.59 -9.74
N PRO A 59 -14.59 7.81 -9.19
CA PRO A 59 -15.32 8.13 -7.96
C PRO A 59 -16.78 7.68 -8.07
N GLN A 60 -17.22 6.86 -7.12
CA GLN A 60 -18.61 6.45 -7.00
C GLN A 60 -19.29 7.28 -5.91
N PRO A 61 -20.56 7.69 -6.10
CA PRO A 61 -21.29 8.46 -5.08
C PRO A 61 -21.52 7.64 -3.80
N ASP A 62 -21.62 6.32 -3.94
CA ASP A 62 -21.77 5.37 -2.84
C ASP A 62 -20.57 4.41 -2.81
N PHE A 63 -20.25 3.90 -1.61
CA PHE A 63 -19.28 2.83 -1.49
C PHE A 63 -19.85 1.53 -2.07
N PRO A 64 -19.23 0.94 -3.12
CA PRO A 64 -19.77 -0.23 -3.81
C PRO A 64 -19.52 -1.52 -3.01
N PHE A 65 -20.08 -1.60 -1.81
CA PHE A 65 -19.78 -2.65 -0.82
C PHE A 65 -20.09 -4.05 -1.34
N LEU A 66 -21.22 -4.25 -2.02
CA LEU A 66 -21.62 -5.56 -2.53
C LEU A 66 -20.64 -6.08 -3.58
N TRP A 67 -20.29 -5.22 -4.54
CA TRP A 67 -19.31 -5.51 -5.58
C TRP A 67 -17.93 -5.83 -4.99
N LEU A 68 -17.50 -5.06 -3.98
CA LEU A 68 -16.22 -5.28 -3.31
C LEU A 68 -16.23 -6.60 -2.53
N ARG A 69 -17.31 -6.87 -1.80
CA ARG A 69 -17.50 -8.10 -1.03
C ARG A 69 -17.45 -9.33 -1.94
N GLU A 70 -18.12 -9.30 -3.10
CA GLU A 70 -18.12 -10.41 -4.07
C GLU A 70 -16.72 -10.72 -4.60
N ARG A 71 -15.86 -9.71 -4.79
CA ARG A 71 -14.47 -9.89 -5.21
C ARG A 71 -13.55 -10.35 -4.09
N LEU A 72 -13.73 -9.82 -2.88
CA LEU A 72 -12.82 -10.10 -1.75
C LEU A 72 -13.10 -11.46 -1.11
N LEU A 73 -14.36 -11.89 -1.04
CA LEU A 73 -14.76 -13.09 -0.29
C LEU A 73 -14.10 -14.39 -0.80
N PRO A 74 -13.92 -14.62 -2.12
CA PRO A 74 -13.16 -15.78 -2.63
C PRO A 74 -11.68 -15.77 -2.25
N ILE A 75 -11.09 -14.59 -2.03
CA ILE A 75 -9.66 -14.43 -1.73
C ILE A 75 -9.44 -14.53 -0.22
N TRP A 76 -10.21 -13.75 0.53
CA TRP A 76 -10.02 -13.54 1.95
C TRP A 76 -10.83 -14.51 2.82
N GLY A 77 -11.88 -15.13 2.28
CA GLY A 77 -12.85 -15.89 3.07
C GLY A 77 -13.78 -14.99 3.89
N GLU A 78 -14.70 -15.59 4.64
CA GLU A 78 -15.54 -14.82 5.57
C GLU A 78 -14.69 -14.27 6.72
N LYS A 79 -14.57 -12.95 6.80
CA LYS A 79 -13.95 -12.26 7.93
C LYS A 79 -15.02 -11.53 8.74
N ARG A 80 -14.98 -11.69 10.06
CA ARG A 80 -15.83 -10.96 11.00
C ARG A 80 -15.04 -9.84 11.66
N ALA A 81 -15.74 -8.83 12.17
CA ALA A 81 -15.12 -7.78 12.96
C ALA A 81 -14.42 -8.39 14.19
N TRP A 82 -13.24 -7.86 14.51
CA TRP A 82 -12.52 -8.25 15.71
C TRP A 82 -13.30 -7.76 16.93
N LEU A 83 -13.63 -8.68 17.82
CA LEU A 83 -14.22 -8.33 19.12
C LEU A 83 -13.11 -8.15 20.16
N ASN A 84 -12.04 -8.94 20.03
CA ASN A 84 -10.88 -8.92 20.91
C ASN A 84 -9.57 -8.97 20.09
N ASP A 85 -8.44 -8.64 20.72
CA ASP A 85 -7.12 -8.59 20.06
C ASP A 85 -6.69 -9.93 19.44
N GLU A 86 -7.08 -11.06 20.02
CA GLU A 86 -6.74 -12.38 19.47
C GLU A 86 -7.43 -12.66 18.13
N ASP A 87 -8.58 -12.02 17.87
CA ASP A 87 -9.29 -12.14 16.58
C ASP A 87 -8.50 -11.51 15.43
N SER A 88 -7.50 -10.67 15.75
CA SER A 88 -6.62 -10.05 14.76
C SER A 88 -5.56 -10.97 14.17
N LYS A 89 -5.36 -12.14 14.76
CA LYS A 89 -4.23 -13.02 14.46
C LYS A 89 -4.68 -14.30 13.75
N GLY A 90 -3.79 -14.89 12.95
CA GLY A 90 -3.93 -16.25 12.44
C GLY A 90 -5.04 -16.40 11.40
N HIS A 91 -5.34 -15.34 10.65
CA HIS A 91 -6.35 -15.41 9.60
C HIS A 91 -5.84 -16.30 8.47
N VAL A 92 -6.58 -17.37 8.16
CA VAL A 92 -6.26 -18.29 7.07
C VAL A 92 -7.06 -17.91 5.84
N MET A 93 -6.38 -17.51 4.78
CA MET A 93 -7.00 -17.21 3.49
C MET A 93 -7.46 -18.50 2.79
N ALA A 94 -8.32 -18.37 1.78
CA ALA A 94 -8.75 -19.51 0.97
C ALA A 94 -7.58 -20.23 0.26
N SER A 95 -6.47 -19.51 0.03
CA SER A 95 -5.21 -20.05 -0.49
C SER A 95 -4.40 -20.88 0.51
N GLY A 96 -4.78 -20.89 1.80
CA GLY A 96 -4.02 -21.50 2.89
C GLY A 96 -2.90 -20.61 3.45
N PHE A 97 -2.73 -19.39 2.93
CA PHE A 97 -1.82 -18.40 3.51
C PHE A 97 -2.32 -17.91 4.86
N VAL A 98 -1.42 -17.75 5.85
CA VAL A 98 -1.75 -17.31 7.21
C VAL A 98 -1.11 -15.96 7.50
N PHE A 99 -1.92 -15.00 7.96
CA PHE A 99 -1.50 -13.65 8.36
C PHE A 99 -1.48 -13.50 9.89
#